data_AF-A0A3B8RXE7-F1
#
_entry.id   AF-A0A3B8RXE7-F1
#
_cell.length_a   1.000
_cell.length_b   1.000
_cell.length_c   1.000
_cell.angle_alpha   90.00
_cell.angle_beta   90.00
_cell.angle_gamma   90.00
#
_symmetry.space_group_name_H-M   'P 1'
#
loop_
_entity.id
_entity.type
_entity.pdbx_description
1 polymer ?
#
loop_
_entity_poly.entity_id
_entity_poly.type
_entity_poly.pdbx_seq_one_letter_code
_entity_poly.pdbx_strand_id
1 'polypeptide(L)'
;ATIVDVSALVVGTESIALNLPSGLTNKDAVKIKFTLTLRLNPLSAVVQTYTAFVWLVQDIGPAKWEGCGTLVNVFTGLGIDFADTTTVVSQSLIDYNIK
;
A
#
# COMPACT_ATOMS: atom_id res chain seq x y z
N ALA A 1 17.45 -8.74 17.36
CA ALA A 1 16.67 -9.01 16.14
C ALA A 1 15.40 -8.18 16.20
N THR A 2 15.06 -7.43 15.15
CA THR A 2 13.91 -6.52 15.15
C THR A 2 12.61 -7.33 15.04
N ILE A 3 11.61 -6.97 15.85
CA ILE A 3 10.29 -7.65 15.90
C ILE A 3 9.45 -7.31 14.66
N VAL A 4 9.69 -6.11 14.11
CA VAL A 4 9.00 -5.55 12.95
C VAL A 4 10.04 -4.97 12.01
N ASP A 5 10.04 -5.38 10.75
CA ASP A 5 10.86 -4.80 9.70
C ASP A 5 9.97 -4.37 8.53
N VAL A 6 10.21 -3.16 8.01
CA VAL A 6 9.45 -2.60 6.89
C VAL A 6 10.44 -2.13 5.84
N SER A 7 10.28 -2.64 4.63
CA SER A 7 11.08 -2.22 3.47
C SER A 7 10.17 -1.73 2.35
N ALA A 8 10.71 -0.84 1.53
CA ALA A 8 10.05 -0.29 0.35
C ALA A 8 10.99 -0.38 -0.86
N LEU A 9 10.44 -0.75 -2.01
CA LEU A 9 11.17 -0.85 -3.27
C LEU A 9 10.35 -0.23 -4.41
N VAL A 10 10.97 0.68 -5.17
CA VAL A 10 10.39 1.16 -6.43
C VAL A 10 10.41 0.03 -7.44
N VAL A 11 9.24 -0.36 -7.94
CA VAL A 11 9.07 -1.46 -8.90
C VAL A 11 9.12 -0.94 -10.34
N GLY A 12 8.63 0.27 -10.57
CA GLY A 12 8.58 0.90 -11.87
C GLY A 12 7.53 2.01 -11.93
N THR A 13 7.25 2.48 -13.14
CA THR A 13 6.21 3.46 -13.42
C THR A 13 5.10 2.79 -14.22
N GLU A 14 3.85 3.04 -13.85
CA GLU A 14 2.66 2.56 -14.55
C GLU A 14 1.71 3.74 -14.81
N SER A 15 1.05 3.75 -15.97
CA SER A 15 0.00 4.74 -16.25
C SER A 15 -1.32 4.24 -15.66
N ILE A 16 -1.96 5.06 -14.81
CA ILE A 16 -3.22 4.73 -14.14
C ILE A 16 -4.30 5.75 -14.50
N ALA A 17 -5.53 5.27 -14.67
CA ALA A 17 -6.70 6.11 -14.88
C ALA A 17 -7.23 6.62 -13.54
N LEU A 18 -7.29 7.93 -13.37
CA LEU A 18 -7.87 8.60 -12.21
C LEU A 18 -9.18 9.26 -12.60
N ASN A 19 -10.19 9.12 -11.77
CA ASN A 19 -11.43 9.87 -11.92
C ASN A 19 -11.34 11.12 -11.03
N LEU A 20 -10.95 12.25 -11.62
CA LEU A 20 -10.85 13.53 -10.92
C LEU A 20 -12.11 14.36 -11.17
N PRO A 21 -12.37 15.44 -10.41
CA PRO A 21 -13.50 16.34 -10.68
C PRO A 21 -13.52 16.90 -12.12
N SER A 22 -12.36 17.01 -12.75
CA SER A 22 -12.19 17.41 -14.16
C SER A 22 -12.52 16.31 -15.18
N GLY A 23 -12.86 15.10 -14.71
CA GLY A 23 -13.11 13.91 -15.53
C GLY A 23 -12.00 12.86 -15.42
N LEU A 24 -12.17 11.78 -16.20
CA LEU A 24 -11.21 10.69 -16.28
C LEU A 24 -9.91 11.16 -16.94
N THR A 25 -8.77 10.99 -16.27
CA THR A 25 -7.45 11.38 -16.78
C THR A 25 -6.44 10.29 -16.47
N ASN A 26 -5.59 9.96 -17.44
CA ASN A 26 -4.46 9.06 -17.22
C ASN A 26 -3.28 9.85 -16.65
N LYS A 27 -2.65 9.32 -15.60
CA LYS A 27 -1.45 9.88 -14.97
C LYS A 27 -0.42 8.79 -14.78
N ASP A 28 0.84 9.16 -14.93
CA ASP A 28 1.95 8.27 -14.59
C ASP A 28 2.11 8.20 -13.08
N ALA A 29 2.22 6.98 -12.57
CA ALA A 29 2.38 6.70 -11.16
C ALA A 29 3.62 5.84 -10.93
N VAL A 30 4.40 6.20 -9.91
CA VAL A 30 5.49 5.34 -9.42
C VAL A 30 4.89 4.26 -8.56
N LYS A 31 5.09 3.00 -8.94
CA LYS A 31 4.66 1.83 -8.18
C LYS A 31 5.73 1.45 -7.18
N ILE A 32 5.36 1.44 -5.90
CA ILE A 32 6.23 1.06 -4.79
C ILE A 32 5.68 -0.20 -4.14
N LYS A 33 6.54 -1.21 -3.97
CA LYS A 33 6.26 -2.41 -3.19
C LYS A 33 6.71 -2.18 -1.75
N PHE A 34 5.80 -2.32 -0.80
CA PHE A 34 6.08 -2.43 0.62
C PHE A 34 6.13 -3.90 1.03
N THR A 35 7.08 -4.24 1.89
CA THR A 35 7.18 -5.55 2.52
C THR A 35 7.31 -5.37 4.02
N LEU A 36 6.36 -5.93 4.76
CA LEU A 36 6.35 -5.98 6.22
C LEU A 36 6.74 -7.39 6.66
N THR A 37 7.77 -7.49 7.47
CA THR A 37 8.24 -8.74 8.06
C THR A 37 8.05 -8.68 9.57
N LEU A 38 7.28 -9.63 10.11
CA LEU A 38 6.98 -9.72 11.53
C LEU A 38 7.57 -10.99 12.13
N ARG A 39 8.18 -10.81 13.31
CA ARG A 39 8.61 -11.89 14.18
C ARG A 39 7.90 -11.77 15.52
N LEU A 40 6.73 -12.42 15.63
CA LEU A 40 5.85 -12.35 16.81
C LEU A 40 6.49 -12.92 18.08
N ASN A 41 7.46 -13.83 17.95
CA ASN A 41 8.25 -14.31 19.07
C ASN A 41 9.74 -14.29 18.66
N PRO A 42 10.61 -13.55 19.37
CA PRO A 42 12.03 -13.44 19.03
C PRO A 42 12.78 -14.78 19.11
N LEU A 43 12.23 -15.77 19.84
CA LEU A 43 12.75 -17.14 19.96
C LEU A 43 12.12 -18.12 18.96
N SER A 44 11.10 -17.71 18.21
CA SER A 44 10.47 -18.52 17.17
C SER A 44 11.14 -18.28 15.81
N ALA A 45 11.27 -19.35 15.02
CA ALA A 45 11.71 -19.28 13.63
C ALA A 45 10.59 -18.83 12.68
N VAL A 46 9.33 -18.74 13.16
CA VAL A 46 8.19 -18.35 12.33
C VAL A 46 8.24 -16.84 12.06
N VAL A 47 8.44 -16.50 10.79
CA VAL A 47 8.45 -15.14 10.27
C VAL A 47 7.26 -14.99 9.33
N GLN A 48 6.41 -14.00 9.58
CA GLN A 48 5.31 -13.67 8.68
C GLN A 48 5.70 -12.49 7.80
N THR A 49 5.47 -12.63 6.50
CA THR A 49 5.81 -11.59 5.51
C THR A 49 4.56 -11.20 4.74
N TYR A 50 4.29 -9.90 4.72
CA TYR A 50 3.17 -9.30 4.01
C TYR A 50 3.70 -8.36 2.93
N THR A 51 2.96 -8.24 1.85
CA THR A 51 3.28 -7.32 0.76
C THR A 51 2.07 -6.48 0.38
N ALA A 52 2.32 -5.21 0.09
CA ALA A 52 1.36 -4.31 -0.54
C ALA A 52 2.07 -3.43 -1.57
N PHE A 53 1.32 -2.91 -2.52
CA PHE A 53 1.76 -1.98 -3.54
C PHE A 53 0.99 -0.68 -3.39
N VAL A 54 1.68 0.44 -3.59
CA VAL A 54 1.06 1.75 -3.75
C VAL A 54 1.45 2.32 -5.11
N TRP A 55 0.55 3.06 -5.72
CA TRP A 55 0.83 3.90 -6.87
C TRP A 55 0.81 5.36 -6.42
N LEU A 56 1.98 5.99 -6.45
CA LEU A 56 2.14 7.40 -6.11
C LEU A 56 2.12 8.24 -7.39
N VAL A 57 1.18 9.17 -7.49
CA VAL A 57 1.09 10.13 -8.59
C VAL A 57 1.66 11.46 -8.12
N GLN A 58 2.50 12.08 -8.94
CA GLN A 58 3.09 13.38 -8.64
C GLN A 58 1.98 14.42 -8.40
N ASP A 59 2.17 15.26 -7.37
CA ASP A 59 1.25 16.32 -6.93
C ASP A 59 -0.13 15.86 -6.43
N ILE A 60 -0.41 14.55 -6.40
CA ILE A 60 -1.64 13.95 -5.86
C ILE A 60 -1.34 13.09 -4.63
N GLY A 61 -0.26 12.30 -4.67
CA GLY A 61 0.08 11.34 -3.63
C GLY A 61 -0.42 9.91 -3.93
N PRO A 62 -0.74 9.10 -2.91
CA PRO A 62 -1.24 7.73 -3.10
C PRO A 62 -2.58 7.70 -3.83
N ALA A 63 -2.58 7.14 -5.03
CA ALA A 63 -3.76 7.07 -5.89
C ALA A 63 -4.40 5.68 -5.93
N LYS A 64 -3.61 4.63 -5.66
CA LYS A 64 -4.07 3.25 -5.58
C LYS A 64 -3.27 2.48 -4.54
N TRP A 65 -3.93 1.58 -3.81
CA TRP A 65 -3.32 0.53 -3.00
C TRP A 65 -3.79 -0.85 -3.46
N GLU A 66 -2.90 -1.84 -3.42
CA GLU A 66 -3.23 -3.24 -3.72
C GLU A 66 -2.36 -4.19 -2.88
N GLY A 67 -2.96 -5.24 -2.32
CA GLY A 67 -2.24 -6.28 -1.60
C GLY A 67 -2.85 -6.56 -0.23
N CYS A 68 -2.03 -7.05 0.70
CA CYS A 68 -2.50 -7.51 2.00
C CYS A 68 -3.22 -6.40 2.78
N GLY A 69 -4.48 -6.65 3.15
CA GLY A 69 -5.33 -5.74 3.92
C GLY A 69 -4.69 -5.25 5.22
N THR A 70 -3.98 -6.11 5.96
CA THR A 70 -3.21 -5.71 7.15
C THR A 70 -2.23 -4.57 6.85
N LEU A 71 -1.47 -4.68 5.76
CA LEU A 71 -0.47 -3.68 5.37
C LEU A 71 -1.13 -2.41 4.85
N VAL A 72 -2.18 -2.55 4.04
CA VAL A 72 -2.93 -1.39 3.53
C VAL A 72 -3.58 -0.62 4.69
N ASN A 73 -4.14 -1.31 5.68
CA ASN A 73 -4.76 -0.70 6.86
C ASN A 73 -3.74 0.02 7.75
N VAL A 74 -2.51 -0.52 7.90
CA VAL A 74 -1.39 0.16 8.58
C VAL A 74 -1.10 1.50 7.92
N PHE A 75 -1.00 1.54 6.58
CA PHE A 75 -0.61 2.75 5.85
C PHE A 75 -1.77 3.74 5.65
N THR A 76 -3.01 3.28 5.71
CA THR A 76 -4.21 4.14 5.56
C THR A 76 -4.77 4.61 6.90
N GLY A 77 -4.17 4.22 8.03
CA GLY A 77 -4.57 4.66 9.37
C GLY A 77 -5.78 3.91 9.95
N LEU A 78 -6.19 2.79 9.34
CA LEU A 78 -7.29 1.95 9.81
C LEU A 78 -6.88 0.96 10.92
N GLY A 79 -5.61 0.98 11.33
CA GLY A 79 -5.06 0.10 12.36
C GLY A 79 -4.46 -1.19 11.80
N ILE A 80 -4.05 -2.09 12.68
CA ILE A 80 -3.41 -3.36 12.29
C ILE A 80 -4.30 -4.53 12.67
N ASP A 81 -4.82 -5.23 11.66
CA ASP A 81 -5.51 -6.51 11.84
C ASP A 81 -4.67 -7.64 11.24
N PHE A 82 -4.01 -8.41 12.10
CA PHE A 82 -3.17 -9.53 11.71
C PHE A 82 -3.96 -10.83 11.44
N ALA A 83 -5.28 -10.84 11.68
CA ALA A 83 -6.12 -12.00 11.39
C ALA A 83 -6.54 -12.07 9.91
N ASP A 84 -6.47 -10.97 9.17
CA ASP A 84 -6.89 -10.89 7.77
C ASP A 84 -5.70 -10.84 6.80
N THR A 85 -5.18 -12.01 6.46
CA THR A 85 -4.06 -12.17 5.52
C THR A 85 -4.51 -12.50 4.09
N THR A 86 -5.82 -12.62 3.85
CA THR A 86 -6.38 -13.07 2.57
C THR A 86 -7.13 -11.99 1.82
N THR A 87 -7.53 -10.90 2.47
CA THR A 87 -8.20 -9.80 1.80
C THR A 87 -7.20 -8.98 0.99
N VAL A 88 -7.38 -9.00 -0.34
CA VAL A 88 -6.78 -8.01 -1.23
C VAL A 88 -7.65 -6.78 -1.17
N VAL A 89 -7.16 -5.73 -0.51
CA VAL A 89 -7.84 -4.43 -0.48
C VAL A 89 -7.38 -3.62 -1.69
N SER A 90 -8.33 -3.26 -2.56
CA SER A 90 -8.11 -2.32 -3.66
C SER A 90 -8.79 -1.01 -3.30
N GLN A 91 -8.00 0.00 -2.93
CA GLN A 91 -8.51 1.36 -2.74
C GLN A 91 -8.01 2.21 -3.91
N SER A 92 -8.94 2.87 -4.58
CA SER A 92 -8.64 3.86 -5.63
C SER A 92 -9.10 5.22 -5.14
N LEU A 93 -8.32 6.26 -5.44
CA LEU A 93 -8.72 7.64 -5.20
C LEU A 93 -9.96 7.96 -6.06
N ILE A 94 -11.10 8.18 -5.41
CA ILE A 94 -12.37 8.50 -6.08
C ILE A 94 -12.53 10.02 -6.25
N ASP A 95 -11.91 10.82 -5.37
CA ASP A 95 -11.99 12.28 -5.40
C ASP A 95 -10.77 12.93 -4.70
N TYR A 96 -10.35 14.10 -5.17
CA TYR A 96 -9.29 14.92 -4.58
C TYR A 96 -9.60 16.41 -4.80
N ASN A 97 -9.77 17.14 -3.70
CA ASN A 97 -10.20 18.53 -3.72
C ASN A 97 -9.19 19.38 -2.92
N ILE A 98 -8.37 20.17 -3.62
CA ILE A 98 -7.49 21.16 -3.00
C ILE A 98 -8.30 22.45 -2.84
N LYS A 99 -8.33 23.03 -1.63
CA LYS A 99 -8.80 24.40 -1.40
C LYS A 99 -7.67 25.41 -1.59
#